data_AF-B0MWS8-F1
#
_entry.id   AF-B0MWS8-F1
#
_cell.length_a   1.000
_cell.length_b   1.000
_cell.length_c   1.000
_cell.angle_alpha   90.00
_cell.angle_beta   90.00
_cell.angle_gamma   90.00
#
_symmetry.space_group_name_H-M   'P 1'
#
loop_
_entity.id
_entity.type
_entity.pdbx_description
1 polymer ?
#
loop_
_entity_poly.entity_id
_entity_poly.type
_entity_poly.pdbx_seq_one_letter_code
_entity_poly.pdbx_strand_id
1 'polypeptide(L)' 'MEVELTEKEWDLIESIRNYHKAYPNGKEEQEWYIEMILQELLDRD' A
#
# COMPACT_ATOMS: atom_id res chain seq x y z
N MET A 1 -9.41 9.88 -18.48
CA MET A 1 -10.20 10.06 -17.25
C MET A 1 -9.20 10.18 -16.12
N GLU A 2 -9.24 11.29 -15.40
CA GLU A 2 -8.58 11.38 -14.11
C GLU A 2 -9.43 10.57 -13.14
N VAL A 3 -8.84 9.53 -12.56
CA VAL A 3 -9.51 8.75 -11.51
C VAL A 3 -9.15 9.45 -10.21
N GLU A 4 -10.14 10.02 -9.53
CA GLU A 4 -9.94 10.52 -8.18
C GLU A 4 -9.80 9.32 -7.25
N LEU A 5 -8.63 9.21 -6.61
CA LEU A 5 -8.34 8.20 -5.62
C LEU A 5 -8.67 8.76 -4.25
N THR A 6 -9.24 7.91 -3.39
CA THR A 6 -9.32 8.19 -1.96
C THR A 6 -7.92 8.29 -1.36
N GLU A 7 -7.81 8.94 -0.20
CA GLU A 7 -6.54 9.03 0.53
C GLU A 7 -5.93 7.65 0.79
N LYS A 8 -6.79 6.64 1.04
CA LYS A 8 -6.35 5.29 1.39
C LYS A 8 -5.88 4.47 0.20
N GLU A 9 -6.53 4.62 -0.95
CA GLU A 9 -6.03 4.05 -2.21
C GLU A 9 -4.69 4.68 -2.61
N TRP A 10 -4.53 5.99 -2.36
CA TRP A 10 -3.26 6.66 -2.58
C TRP A 10 -2.16 6.13 -1.67
N ASP A 11 -2.46 5.91 -0.39
CA ASP A 11 -1.52 5.37 0.60
C ASP A 11 -1.05 3.94 0.25
N LEU A 12 -1.96 3.09 -0.24
CA LEU A 12 -1.61 1.76 -0.75
C LEU A 12 -0.59 1.86 -1.91
N ILE A 13 -0.86 2.74 -2.88
CA ILE A 13 -0.02 2.92 -4.06
C ILE A 13 1.37 3.46 -3.67
N GLU A 14 1.44 4.47 -2.80
CA GLU A 14 2.71 5.01 -2.32
C GLU A 14 3.50 3.96 -1.54
N SER A 15 2.85 3.20 -0.67
CA SER A 15 3.48 2.14 0.11
C SER A 15 4.14 1.07 -0.76
N ILE A 16 3.44 0.59 -1.80
CA ILE A 16 3.99 -0.37 -2.78
C ILE A 16 5.19 0.23 -3.52
N ARG A 17 5.10 1.49 -3.97
CA ARG A 17 6.21 2.17 -4.66
C ARG A 17 7.42 2.31 -3.76
N ASN A 18 7.21 2.61 -2.49
CA ASN A 18 8.27 2.76 -1.49
C ASN A 18 8.91 1.41 -1.16
N TYR A 19 8.12 0.34 -1.05
CA TYR A 19 8.61 -1.03 -0.89
C TYR A 19 9.56 -1.42 -2.03
N HIS A 20 9.20 -1.13 -3.30
CA HIS A 20 10.07 -1.41 -4.45
C HIS A 20 11.34 -0.53 -4.51
N LYS A 21 11.29 0.70 -3.99
CA LYS A 21 12.45 1.59 -3.91
C LYS A 21 13.41 1.21 -2.78
N ALA A 22 12.94 0.50 -1.76
CA ALA A 22 13.73 0.08 -0.63
C ALA A 22 14.58 -1.16 -0.98
N TYR A 23 15.91 -1.01 -0.95
CA TYR A 23 16.86 -2.12 -1.12
C TYR A 23 17.03 -2.89 0.21
N PRO A 24 17.16 -4.24 0.22
CA PRO A 24 17.20 -5.18 -0.91
C PRO A 24 15.85 -5.77 -1.31
N ASN A 25 14.84 -5.61 -0.47
CA ASN A 25 13.40 -5.74 -0.66
C ASN A 25 12.87 -5.05 0.61
N GLY A 26 11.84 -4.22 0.51
CA GLY A 26 11.30 -3.48 1.65
C GLY A 26 11.21 -4.32 2.93
N LYS A 27 11.47 -3.70 4.08
CA LYS A 27 11.45 -4.41 5.37
C LYS A 27 10.13 -5.16 5.54
N GLU A 28 10.15 -6.28 6.23
CA GLU A 28 8.95 -7.09 6.54
C GLU A 28 7.77 -6.22 7.03
N GLU A 29 8.06 -5.22 7.86
CA GLU A 29 7.09 -4.21 8.36
C GLU A 29 6.34 -3.45 7.24
N GLN A 30 6.98 -3.19 6.10
CA GLN A 30 6.36 -2.52 4.96
C GLN A 30 5.41 -3.45 4.22
N GLU A 31 5.72 -4.74 4.15
CA GLU A 31 4.83 -5.76 3.56
C GLU A 31 3.57 -5.92 4.41
N TRP A 32 3.74 -6.05 5.74
CA TRP A 32 2.62 -6.07 6.69
C TRP A 32 1.72 -4.83 6.58
N TYR A 33 2.32 -3.64 6.42
CA TYR A 33 1.55 -2.41 6.25
C TYR A 33 0.72 -2.39 4.96
N ILE A 34 1.33 -2.83 3.84
CA ILE A 34 0.64 -2.96 2.55
C ILE A 34 -0.53 -3.96 2.65
N GLU A 35 -0.31 -5.11 3.28
CA GLU A 35 -1.34 -6.12 3.47
C GLU A 35 -2.50 -5.60 4.33
N MET A 36 -2.21 -4.88 5.41
CA MET A 36 -3.22 -4.28 6.28
C MET A 36 -4.10 -3.28 5.51
N ILE A 37 -3.51 -2.34 4.75
CA ILE A 37 -4.29 -1.39 3.95
C ILE A 37 -5.13 -2.13 2.90
N LEU A 38 -4.58 -3.17 2.29
CA LEU A 38 -5.31 -3.97 1.32
C LEU A 38 -6.53 -4.67 1.93
N GLN A 39 -6.39 -5.29 3.12
CA GLN A 39 -7.54 -5.92 3.78
C GLN A 39 -8.63 -4.91 4.11
N GLU A 40 -8.25 -3.73 4.58
CA GLU A 40 -9.20 -2.67 4.90
C GLU A 40 -9.93 -2.15 3.67
N LEU A 41 -9.23 -1.92 2.55
CA LEU A 41 -9.86 -1.51 1.29
C LEU A 41 -10.77 -2.59 0.68
N LEU A 42 -10.58 -3.86 1.06
CA LEU A 42 -11.42 -4.97 0.65
C LEU A 42 -12.60 -5.22 1.62
N ASP A 43 -12.75 -4.40 2.66
CA ASP A 43 -13.72 -4.58 3.75
C ASP A 43 -13.66 -5.99 4.37
N ARG A 44 -12.44 -6.53 4.54
CA ARG A 44 -12.19 -7.84 5.13
C ARG A 44 -11.74 -7.66 6.58
N ASP A 45 -12.71 -7.68 7.50
CA ASP A 45 -12.50 -7.93 8.94
C ASP A 45 -12.65 -9.43 9.26
#